data_AF-A0A2R6IN06-F1
#
_entry.id   AF-A0A2R6IN06-F1
#
_cell.length_a   1.000
_cell.length_b   1.000
_cell.length_c   1.000
_cell.angle_alpha   90.00
_cell.angle_beta   90.00
_cell.angle_gamma   90.00
#
_symmetry.space_group_name_H-M   'P 1'
#
loop_
_entity.id
_entity.type
_entity.pdbx_description
1 polymer ?
#
loop_
_entity_poly.entity_id
_entity_poly.type
_entity_poly.pdbx_seq_one_letter_code
_entity_poly.pdbx_strand_id
1 'polypeptide(L)'
;MPSDPTPVTALAGKEVFAADGARVGRVVDVVVDLRAGEAVALALGDVAERTVGGLPADASGVRVPVRLVRGVGDVVVLSVDAGEAALPLPGSRADAGDAPAADDESGALLEPPTQTETMTASDDPRFLLTNDDGIDSPGFRALYDELSALGEVVAVAPDDDQSAVGRTLSARVEVREHDLGYAVRGTPADCVVAGLGSVCPDVDMVVAGCNKGANIGAYVLGRSGTVSAAVEAAFFDVPAIAVSLYVPGGAGTDWREQASEPSDYREAAAAARHLAEGAEDAGVFEEAEYLNVNAPWSGDGGATGMEVTRPSTLYDMTAERDGDHVDLVDRTWERMASGDIPDPVGTDRRAVVEGRVSVSPLTAPHTTRHHEALDGLAAAYEPTSARAADLGEE
;
A
#
# COMPACT_ATOMS: atom_id res chain seq x y z
N MET A 1 -25.53 -9.46 17.54
CA MET A 1 -24.25 -9.05 16.93
C MET A 1 -24.53 -8.82 15.45
N PRO A 2 -24.56 -7.56 14.96
CA PRO A 2 -24.60 -7.37 13.52
C PRO A 2 -23.25 -7.87 12.98
N SER A 3 -23.33 -8.82 12.05
CA SER A 3 -22.17 -9.34 11.31
C SER A 3 -21.60 -8.21 10.45
N ASP A 4 -20.28 -8.08 10.41
CA ASP A 4 -19.59 -7.15 9.52
C ASP A 4 -20.14 -7.25 8.08
N PRO A 5 -20.29 -6.12 7.37
CA PRO A 5 -20.70 -6.15 5.99
C PRO A 5 -19.62 -6.88 5.17
N THR A 6 -20.02 -7.95 4.49
CA THR A 6 -19.15 -8.69 3.58
C THR A 6 -18.56 -7.72 2.56
N PRO A 7 -17.22 -7.70 2.34
CA PRO A 7 -16.60 -6.86 1.33
C PRO A 7 -17.25 -7.09 -0.03
N VAL A 8 -17.51 -6.01 -0.76
CA VAL A 8 -18.26 -6.01 -2.02
C VAL A 8 -17.58 -6.89 -3.08
N THR A 9 -16.26 -6.98 -3.04
CA THR A 9 -15.40 -7.83 -3.88
C THR A 9 -15.57 -9.33 -3.61
N ALA A 10 -16.02 -9.71 -2.41
CA ALA A 10 -16.24 -11.11 -2.01
C ALA A 10 -17.65 -11.63 -2.37
N LEU A 11 -18.43 -10.88 -3.14
CA LEU A 11 -19.81 -11.25 -3.52
C LEU A 11 -19.87 -12.06 -4.81
N ALA A 12 -18.83 -12.03 -5.66
CA ALA A 12 -18.78 -12.81 -6.88
C ALA A 12 -18.86 -14.33 -6.60
N GLY A 13 -19.68 -15.05 -7.37
CA GLY A 13 -19.90 -16.49 -7.21
C GLY A 13 -20.89 -16.89 -6.12
N LYS A 14 -21.34 -15.96 -5.26
CA LYS A 14 -22.30 -16.24 -4.18
C LYS A 14 -23.73 -16.42 -4.71
N GLU A 15 -24.50 -17.25 -4.01
CA GLU A 15 -25.92 -17.44 -4.31
C GLU A 15 -26.77 -16.35 -3.68
N VAL A 16 -27.71 -15.84 -4.47
CA VAL A 16 -28.60 -14.75 -4.09
C VAL A 16 -29.98 -15.30 -3.79
N PHE A 17 -30.53 -14.89 -2.64
CA PHE A 17 -31.87 -15.23 -2.22
C PHE A 17 -32.68 -13.97 -1.91
N ALA A 18 -33.97 -14.01 -2.26
CA ALA A 18 -34.93 -12.99 -1.87
C ALA A 18 -35.23 -13.10 -0.37
N ALA A 19 -35.73 -12.02 0.22
CA ALA A 19 -36.04 -11.96 1.65
C ALA A 19 -37.09 -13.01 2.11
N ASP A 20 -37.91 -13.54 1.18
CA ASP A 20 -38.86 -14.63 1.43
C ASP A 20 -38.23 -16.04 1.34
N GLY A 21 -36.93 -16.11 1.06
CA GLY A 21 -36.14 -17.34 0.96
C GLY A 21 -36.10 -17.96 -0.43
N ALA A 22 -36.71 -17.36 -1.46
CA ALA A 22 -36.63 -17.86 -2.82
C ALA A 22 -35.23 -17.63 -3.42
N ARG A 23 -34.67 -18.65 -4.09
CA ARG A 23 -33.39 -18.53 -4.81
C ARG A 23 -33.59 -17.66 -6.06
N VAL A 24 -32.77 -16.62 -6.20
CA VAL A 24 -32.86 -15.64 -7.30
C VAL A 24 -31.87 -15.96 -8.42
N GLY A 25 -30.62 -16.28 -8.09
CA GLY A 25 -29.56 -16.55 -9.07
C GLY A 25 -28.18 -16.53 -8.41
N ARG A 26 -27.12 -16.46 -9.22
CA ARG A 26 -25.73 -16.36 -8.75
C ARG A 26 -25.10 -15.05 -9.21
N VAL A 27 -24.33 -14.41 -8.34
CA VAL A 27 -23.58 -13.19 -8.69
C VAL A 27 -22.47 -13.55 -9.67
N VAL A 28 -22.51 -12.96 -10.86
CA VAL A 28 -21.43 -13.07 -11.86
C VAL A 28 -20.54 -11.84 -11.88
N ASP A 29 -21.09 -10.68 -11.51
CA ASP A 29 -20.34 -9.42 -11.44
C ASP A 29 -21.02 -8.44 -10.46
N VAL A 30 -20.25 -7.48 -9.95
CA VAL A 30 -20.69 -6.53 -8.93
C VAL A 30 -20.37 -5.10 -9.39
N VAL A 31 -21.41 -4.27 -9.55
CA VAL A 31 -21.24 -2.88 -9.95
C VAL A 31 -21.18 -2.01 -8.69
N VAL A 32 -20.02 -1.40 -8.48
CA VAL A 32 -19.73 -0.52 -7.34
C VAL A 32 -19.79 0.93 -7.79
N ASP A 33 -20.45 1.80 -7.01
CA ASP A 33 -20.33 3.23 -7.21
C ASP A 33 -19.00 3.69 -6.60
N LEU A 34 -18.05 3.99 -7.49
CA LEU A 34 -16.68 4.38 -7.14
C LEU A 34 -16.61 5.69 -6.34
N ARG A 35 -17.68 6.49 -6.27
CA ARG A 35 -17.71 7.71 -5.45
C ARG A 35 -18.17 7.46 -4.01
N ALA A 36 -19.00 6.43 -3.80
CA ALA A 36 -19.57 6.10 -2.50
C ALA A 36 -18.91 4.86 -1.85
N GLY A 37 -18.21 4.03 -2.63
CA GLY A 37 -17.62 2.77 -2.16
C GLY A 37 -18.66 1.67 -1.88
N GLU A 38 -19.91 1.86 -2.33
CA GLU A 38 -21.02 0.93 -2.07
C GLU A 38 -21.42 0.16 -3.34
N ALA A 39 -21.85 -1.10 -3.17
CA ALA A 39 -22.42 -1.89 -4.25
C ALA A 39 -23.78 -1.30 -4.66
N VAL A 40 -23.91 -0.85 -5.91
CA VAL A 40 -25.15 -0.23 -6.43
C VAL A 40 -25.97 -1.14 -7.33
N ALA A 41 -25.36 -2.18 -7.92
CA ALA A 41 -26.08 -3.23 -8.62
C ALA A 41 -25.29 -4.54 -8.63
N LEU A 42 -26.00 -5.66 -8.72
CA LEU A 42 -25.41 -6.98 -8.98
C LEU A 42 -25.79 -7.44 -10.38
N ALA A 43 -24.83 -7.98 -11.13
CA ALA A 43 -25.11 -8.75 -12.33
C ALA A 43 -25.29 -10.22 -11.93
N LEU A 44 -26.42 -10.80 -12.36
CA LEU A 44 -26.78 -12.17 -12.01
C LEU A 44 -26.70 -13.09 -13.24
N GLY A 45 -26.19 -14.30 -13.03
CA GLY A 45 -26.33 -15.46 -13.90
C GLY A 45 -27.24 -16.51 -13.28
N ASP A 46 -27.68 -17.48 -14.08
CA ASP A 46 -28.57 -18.59 -13.67
C ASP A 46 -29.83 -18.13 -12.89
N VAL A 47 -30.49 -17.09 -13.40
CA VAL A 47 -31.66 -16.46 -12.75
C VAL A 47 -32.85 -17.43 -12.74
N ALA A 48 -33.38 -17.73 -11.55
CA ALA A 48 -34.50 -18.66 -11.40
C ALA A 48 -35.83 -18.04 -11.87
N GLU A 49 -36.65 -18.83 -12.58
CA GLU A 49 -37.94 -18.48 -13.25
C GLU A 49 -38.95 -17.68 -12.41
N ARG A 50 -38.80 -17.61 -11.09
CA ARG A 50 -39.75 -16.99 -10.17
C ARG A 50 -39.07 -16.05 -9.18
N THR A 51 -38.62 -14.87 -9.65
CA THR A 51 -38.38 -13.77 -8.71
C THR A 51 -38.84 -12.40 -9.23
N VAL A 52 -39.45 -11.66 -8.30
CA VAL A 52 -39.67 -10.22 -8.13
C VAL A 52 -39.28 -9.30 -9.29
N GLY A 53 -40.25 -8.53 -9.79
CA GLY A 53 -40.02 -7.39 -10.69
C GLY A 53 -40.29 -7.62 -12.18
N GLY A 54 -40.70 -8.83 -12.59
CA GLY A 54 -41.08 -9.11 -13.98
C GLY A 54 -39.92 -9.38 -14.94
N LEU A 55 -38.75 -9.78 -14.41
CA LEU A 55 -37.61 -10.18 -15.21
C LEU A 55 -37.90 -11.49 -15.98
N PRO A 56 -37.50 -11.60 -17.27
CA PRO A 56 -37.64 -12.85 -18.00
C PRO A 56 -36.71 -13.94 -17.43
N ALA A 57 -37.15 -15.20 -17.48
CA ALA A 57 -36.30 -16.34 -17.19
C ALA A 57 -35.07 -16.37 -18.11
N ASP A 58 -33.93 -16.84 -17.58
CA ASP A 58 -32.65 -16.99 -18.31
C ASP A 58 -31.97 -15.69 -18.78
N ALA A 59 -32.40 -14.52 -18.28
CA ALA A 59 -31.78 -13.25 -18.63
C ALA A 59 -30.36 -13.13 -18.03
N SER A 60 -29.35 -12.96 -18.89
CA SER A 60 -27.99 -12.60 -18.51
C SER A 60 -27.74 -11.10 -18.72
N GLY A 61 -26.97 -10.46 -17.83
CA GLY A 61 -26.58 -9.05 -17.97
C GLY A 61 -27.64 -8.02 -17.51
N VAL A 62 -28.51 -8.39 -16.56
CA VAL A 62 -29.52 -7.49 -15.98
C VAL A 62 -28.98 -6.81 -14.72
N ARG A 63 -29.17 -5.49 -14.60
CA ARG A 63 -28.92 -4.75 -13.34
C ARG A 63 -30.20 -4.72 -12.49
N VAL A 64 -30.10 -5.26 -11.28
CA VAL A 64 -31.14 -5.09 -10.26
C VAL A 64 -30.62 -4.11 -9.21
N PRO A 65 -31.27 -2.95 -9.00
CA PRO A 65 -30.90 -2.06 -7.91
C PRO A 65 -31.24 -2.75 -6.59
N VAL A 66 -30.25 -2.94 -5.74
CA VAL A 66 -30.43 -3.64 -4.46
C VAL A 66 -29.70 -2.91 -3.35
N ARG A 67 -30.35 -2.82 -2.19
CA ARG A 67 -29.67 -2.51 -0.93
C ARG A 67 -29.24 -3.81 -0.28
N LEU A 68 -27.93 -3.96 -0.08
CA LEU A 68 -27.36 -5.11 0.61
C LEU A 68 -27.79 -5.06 2.08
N VAL A 69 -28.60 -6.02 2.53
CA VAL A 69 -29.12 -6.02 3.91
C VAL A 69 -28.20 -6.81 4.83
N ARG A 70 -27.65 -7.94 4.36
CA ARG A 70 -26.73 -8.79 5.13
C ARG A 70 -26.08 -9.90 4.30
N GLY A 71 -24.81 -10.18 4.52
CA GLY A 71 -24.16 -11.44 4.12
C GLY A 71 -24.11 -12.43 5.29
N VAL A 72 -24.45 -13.70 5.06
CA VAL A 72 -24.30 -14.78 6.06
C VAL A 72 -23.66 -15.98 5.36
N GLY A 73 -22.37 -16.19 5.60
CA GLY A 73 -21.59 -17.25 4.91
C GLY A 73 -21.50 -17.01 3.40
N ASP A 74 -21.81 -18.05 2.61
CA ASP A 74 -21.80 -18.01 1.13
C ASP A 74 -23.08 -17.45 0.51
N VAL A 75 -23.99 -16.94 1.34
CA VAL A 75 -25.34 -16.51 0.94
C VAL A 75 -25.50 -15.01 1.10
N VAL A 76 -26.00 -14.35 0.06
CA VAL A 76 -26.32 -12.92 0.03
C VAL A 76 -27.83 -12.73 -0.01
N VAL A 77 -28.38 -12.01 0.96
CA VAL A 77 -29.82 -11.72 1.05
C VAL A 77 -30.08 -10.27 0.67
N LEU A 78 -30.92 -10.07 -0.35
CA LEU A 78 -31.26 -8.75 -0.88
C LEU A 78 -32.68 -8.34 -0.46
N SER A 79 -32.87 -7.06 -0.17
CA SER A 79 -34.20 -6.43 -0.12
C SER A 79 -34.42 -5.68 -1.43
N VAL A 80 -35.39 -6.13 -2.22
CA VAL A 80 -35.78 -5.45 -3.46
C VAL A 80 -36.93 -4.52 -3.13
N ASP A 81 -36.75 -3.21 -3.31
CA ASP A 81 -37.87 -2.27 -3.23
C ASP A 81 -38.79 -2.54 -4.42
N ALA A 82 -40.04 -2.89 -4.14
CA ALA A 82 -41.02 -3.40 -5.12
C ALA A 82 -41.53 -2.35 -6.14
N GLY A 83 -40.74 -1.31 -6.43
CA GLY A 83 -41.13 -0.19 -7.29
C GLY A 83 -40.15 0.20 -8.39
N GLU A 84 -38.91 -0.29 -8.41
CA GLU A 84 -37.93 0.10 -9.43
C GLU A 84 -37.74 -1.00 -10.48
N ALA A 85 -38.14 -0.69 -11.72
CA ALA A 85 -38.03 -1.60 -12.86
C ALA A 85 -36.56 -1.74 -13.30
N ALA A 86 -36.14 -2.98 -13.52
CA ALA A 86 -34.81 -3.30 -14.03
C ALA A 86 -34.56 -2.66 -15.40
N LEU A 87 -33.39 -2.04 -15.58
CA LEU A 87 -32.99 -1.37 -16.81
C LEU A 87 -31.89 -2.17 -17.53
N PRO A 88 -32.00 -2.39 -18.85
CA PRO A 88 -30.98 -3.09 -19.63
C PRO A 88 -29.73 -2.21 -19.87
N LEU A 89 -28.56 -2.86 -19.99
CA LEU A 89 -27.29 -2.20 -20.30
C LEU A 89 -27.24 -1.71 -21.76
N PRO A 90 -26.51 -0.62 -22.06
CA PRO A 90 -26.30 -0.18 -23.44
C PRO A 90 -25.41 -1.17 -24.18
N GLY A 91 -25.95 -1.87 -25.18
CA GLY A 91 -25.17 -2.67 -26.13
C GLY A 91 -25.57 -4.14 -26.31
N SER A 92 -26.49 -4.69 -25.52
CA SER A 92 -26.98 -6.06 -25.75
C SER A 92 -28.23 -6.07 -26.64
N ARG A 93 -28.11 -6.68 -27.82
CA ARG A 93 -29.28 -7.15 -28.58
C ARG A 93 -29.78 -8.43 -27.91
N ALA A 94 -31.05 -8.43 -27.53
CA ALA A 94 -31.79 -9.66 -27.27
C ALA A 94 -32.07 -10.33 -28.62
N ASP A 95 -31.47 -11.49 -28.89
CA ASP A 95 -31.83 -12.30 -30.05
C ASP A 95 -32.70 -13.48 -29.62
N ALA A 96 -33.91 -13.50 -30.18
CA ALA A 96 -34.84 -14.59 -30.13
C ALA A 96 -34.74 -15.42 -31.43
N GLY A 97 -34.59 -16.74 -31.29
CA GLY A 97 -35.25 -17.74 -32.14
C GLY A 97 -34.74 -18.00 -33.57
N ASP A 98 -34.03 -19.13 -33.70
CA ASP A 98 -34.17 -20.23 -34.67
C ASP A 98 -34.01 -20.02 -36.21
N ALA A 99 -32.96 -20.68 -36.75
CA ALA A 99 -32.62 -21.35 -38.05
C ALA A 99 -33.38 -21.03 -39.40
N PRO A 100 -32.84 -21.37 -40.62
CA PRO A 100 -31.70 -22.27 -40.94
C PRO A 100 -30.73 -21.85 -42.10
N ALA A 101 -29.62 -22.61 -42.17
CA ALA A 101 -28.71 -23.02 -43.27
C ALA A 101 -28.54 -22.21 -44.58
N ALA A 102 -27.27 -21.94 -44.93
CA ALA A 102 -26.71 -22.08 -46.30
C ALA A 102 -25.15 -22.04 -46.30
N ASP A 103 -24.56 -23.11 -46.85
CA ASP A 103 -23.35 -23.28 -47.68
C ASP A 103 -22.12 -22.35 -47.60
N ASP A 104 -20.97 -23.01 -47.39
CA ASP A 104 -19.73 -23.01 -48.20
C ASP A 104 -18.98 -21.68 -48.47
N GLU A 105 -17.78 -21.51 -47.90
CA GLU A 105 -16.52 -21.65 -48.65
C GLU A 105 -15.29 -21.35 -47.77
N SER A 106 -14.20 -22.00 -48.18
CA SER A 106 -12.86 -22.05 -47.61
C SER A 106 -12.16 -20.71 -47.33
N GLY A 107 -11.39 -20.67 -46.24
CA GLY A 107 -10.41 -19.61 -45.99
C GLY A 107 -9.40 -20.03 -44.92
N ALA A 108 -8.34 -20.73 -45.32
CA ALA A 108 -7.22 -21.08 -44.46
C ALA A 108 -6.53 -19.81 -43.94
N LEU A 109 -6.49 -19.62 -42.62
CA LEU A 109 -5.66 -18.64 -41.94
C LEU A 109 -5.00 -19.29 -40.72
N LEU A 110 -3.74 -19.68 -40.96
CA LEU A 110 -2.61 -19.76 -40.03
C LEU A 110 -2.94 -19.75 -38.53
N GLU A 111 -2.82 -20.92 -37.91
CA GLU A 111 -2.80 -21.07 -36.46
C GLU A 111 -1.58 -20.32 -35.88
N PRO A 112 -1.75 -19.49 -34.82
CA PRO A 112 -0.62 -18.94 -34.09
C PRO A 112 0.09 -20.07 -33.31
N PRO A 113 1.41 -20.00 -33.11
CA PRO A 113 2.13 -21.07 -32.44
C PRO A 113 1.69 -21.16 -30.97
N THR A 114 1.09 -22.29 -30.62
CA THR A 114 0.98 -22.78 -29.25
C THR A 114 2.37 -23.06 -28.70
N GLN A 115 2.91 -22.11 -27.95
CA GLN A 115 3.85 -22.37 -26.87
C GLN A 115 3.32 -21.67 -25.64
N THR A 116 2.40 -22.34 -24.95
CA THR A 116 2.19 -22.11 -23.53
C THR A 116 3.42 -22.71 -22.85
N GLU A 117 4.50 -21.93 -22.77
CA GLU A 117 5.45 -22.14 -21.69
C GLU A 117 4.66 -21.86 -20.42
N THR A 118 4.26 -22.93 -19.76
CA THR A 118 3.81 -22.88 -18.38
C THR A 118 5.03 -22.37 -17.60
N MET A 119 5.15 -21.05 -17.45
CA MET A 119 5.94 -20.49 -16.36
C MET A 119 5.33 -21.11 -15.11
N THR A 120 6.03 -22.09 -14.54
CA THR A 120 5.78 -22.47 -13.17
C THR A 120 6.01 -21.18 -12.38
N ALA A 121 4.94 -20.53 -11.92
CA ALA A 121 5.06 -19.51 -10.91
C ALA A 121 5.89 -20.15 -9.80
N SER A 122 7.04 -19.55 -9.48
CA SER A 122 7.76 -19.98 -8.29
C SER A 122 6.82 -19.75 -7.12
N ASP A 123 6.70 -20.73 -6.21
CA ASP A 123 6.05 -20.50 -4.91
C ASP A 123 6.93 -19.61 -4.01
N ASP A 124 8.11 -19.20 -4.48
CA ASP A 124 9.01 -18.32 -3.75
C ASP A 124 8.50 -16.88 -3.81
N PRO A 125 8.51 -16.15 -2.67
CA PRO A 125 8.04 -14.77 -2.60
C PRO A 125 8.86 -13.85 -3.50
N ARG A 126 8.21 -12.83 -4.04
CA ARG A 126 8.81 -11.84 -4.93
C ARG A 126 8.85 -10.46 -4.28
N PHE A 127 10.05 -9.92 -4.15
CA PHE A 127 10.30 -8.65 -3.48
C PHE A 127 10.69 -7.56 -4.48
N LEU A 128 10.16 -6.35 -4.29
CA LEU A 128 10.75 -5.14 -4.83
C LEU A 128 11.64 -4.52 -3.74
N LEU A 129 12.93 -4.32 -4.04
CA LEU A 129 13.88 -3.68 -3.14
C LEU A 129 14.25 -2.28 -3.64
N THR A 130 14.09 -1.26 -2.79
CA THR A 130 14.43 0.15 -3.06
C THR A 130 15.11 0.80 -1.86
N ASN A 131 15.61 2.03 -1.97
CA ASN A 131 16.13 2.84 -0.86
C ASN A 131 16.23 4.33 -1.24
N ASP A 132 16.78 5.15 -0.34
CA ASP A 132 17.23 6.53 -0.58
C ASP A 132 18.75 6.71 -0.64
N ASP A 133 19.57 5.76 -0.20
CA ASP A 133 21.04 5.87 -0.27
C ASP A 133 21.62 5.56 -1.67
N GLY A 134 20.81 4.99 -2.58
CA GLY A 134 21.22 4.56 -3.93
C GLY A 134 21.49 3.05 -4.04
N ILE A 135 21.41 2.52 -5.26
CA ILE A 135 21.47 1.07 -5.56
C ILE A 135 22.81 0.41 -5.18
N ASP A 136 23.90 1.18 -5.17
CA ASP A 136 25.24 0.71 -4.81
C ASP A 136 25.56 0.82 -3.32
N SER A 137 24.60 1.25 -2.48
CA SER A 137 24.87 1.45 -1.07
C SER A 137 25.12 0.13 -0.32
N PRO A 138 25.99 0.13 0.71
CA PRO A 138 26.30 -1.09 1.47
C PRO A 138 25.06 -1.65 2.19
N GLY A 139 24.18 -0.77 2.67
CA GLY A 139 22.92 -1.16 3.31
C GLY A 139 21.91 -1.76 2.33
N PHE A 140 21.88 -1.28 1.08
CA PHE A 140 21.10 -1.89 0.00
C PHE A 140 21.59 -3.30 -0.30
N ARG A 141 22.90 -3.46 -0.46
CA ARG A 141 23.50 -4.77 -0.74
C ARG A 141 23.20 -5.80 0.35
N ALA A 142 23.29 -5.39 1.62
CA ALA A 142 22.98 -6.27 2.75
C ALA A 142 21.53 -6.77 2.73
N LEU A 143 20.56 -5.92 2.41
CA LEU A 143 19.16 -6.36 2.24
C LEU A 143 18.97 -7.24 1.03
N TYR A 144 19.57 -6.88 -0.10
CA TYR A 144 19.49 -7.69 -1.32
C TYR A 144 19.94 -9.13 -1.05
N ASP A 145 21.06 -9.31 -0.36
CA ASP A 145 21.63 -10.62 -0.04
C ASP A 145 20.72 -11.46 0.88
N GLU A 146 20.17 -10.86 1.95
CA GLU A 146 19.28 -11.59 2.87
C GLU A 146 17.93 -11.94 2.24
N LEU A 147 17.35 -11.04 1.44
CA LEU A 147 16.07 -11.26 0.76
C LEU A 147 16.20 -12.25 -0.40
N SER A 148 17.34 -12.24 -1.13
CA SER A 148 17.61 -13.21 -2.20
C SER A 148 17.72 -14.66 -1.69
N ALA A 149 17.92 -14.84 -0.37
CA ALA A 149 17.88 -16.16 0.26
C ALA A 149 16.45 -16.62 0.58
N LEU A 150 15.44 -15.74 0.51
CA LEU A 150 14.03 -16.05 0.71
C LEU A 150 13.27 -16.23 -0.61
N GLY A 151 13.59 -15.44 -1.63
CA GLY A 151 12.89 -15.48 -2.91
C GLY A 151 13.46 -14.54 -3.97
N GLU A 152 12.67 -14.24 -5.00
CA GLU A 152 13.09 -13.38 -6.10
C GLU A 152 13.16 -11.92 -5.64
N VAL A 153 14.28 -11.24 -5.86
CA VAL A 153 14.44 -9.82 -5.55
C VAL A 153 14.63 -9.03 -6.84
N VAL A 154 13.76 -8.06 -7.09
CA VAL A 154 13.93 -7.07 -8.16
C VAL A 154 14.37 -5.75 -7.52
N ALA A 155 15.64 -5.40 -7.68
CA ALA A 155 16.12 -4.09 -7.26
C ALA A 155 15.56 -3.00 -8.19
N VAL A 156 14.89 -2.00 -7.63
CA VAL A 156 14.49 -0.77 -8.33
C VAL A 156 14.81 0.38 -7.38
N ALA A 157 15.96 1.03 -7.58
CA ALA A 157 16.48 2.00 -6.62
C ALA A 157 17.13 3.21 -7.31
N PRO A 158 17.30 4.33 -6.60
CA PRO A 158 17.97 5.50 -7.15
C PRO A 158 19.41 5.20 -7.64
N ASP A 159 19.84 5.86 -8.72
CA ASP A 159 21.22 5.79 -9.24
C ASP A 159 22.23 6.46 -8.27
N ASP A 160 21.77 7.48 -7.54
CA ASP A 160 22.58 8.28 -6.60
C ASP A 160 21.82 8.49 -5.28
N ASP A 161 22.55 8.90 -4.23
CA ASP A 161 22.00 9.29 -2.93
C ASP A 161 20.89 10.37 -3.07
N GLN A 162 19.73 10.04 -2.51
CA GLN A 162 18.49 10.82 -2.44
C GLN A 162 18.10 11.12 -0.97
N SER A 163 19.08 11.21 -0.06
CA SER A 163 18.86 11.68 1.30
C SER A 163 18.16 13.05 1.29
N ALA A 164 17.08 13.16 2.07
CA ALA A 164 16.32 14.40 2.30
C ALA A 164 15.46 14.97 1.14
N VAL A 165 15.19 14.21 0.05
CA VAL A 165 14.17 14.63 -0.96
C VAL A 165 12.71 14.44 -0.49
N GLY A 166 12.49 13.72 0.61
CA GLY A 166 11.16 13.48 1.18
C GLY A 166 10.23 12.71 0.22
N ARG A 167 9.01 13.23 0.02
CA ARG A 167 7.91 12.58 -0.73
C ARG A 167 7.76 13.08 -2.17
N THR A 168 8.84 13.56 -2.78
CA THR A 168 8.76 14.15 -4.12
C THR A 168 8.51 13.05 -5.15
N LEU A 169 7.54 13.27 -6.05
CA LEU A 169 7.28 12.42 -7.21
C LEU A 169 7.62 13.18 -8.50
N SER A 170 8.36 12.52 -9.38
CA SER A 170 8.76 13.02 -10.69
C SER A 170 7.68 12.72 -11.73
N ALA A 171 7.45 13.66 -12.65
CA ALA A 171 6.52 13.41 -13.77
C ALA A 171 7.06 12.39 -14.80
N ARG A 172 8.38 12.18 -14.81
CA ARG A 172 9.08 11.22 -15.68
C ARG A 172 10.42 10.87 -15.05
N VAL A 173 10.76 9.59 -15.08
CA VAL A 173 12.08 9.09 -14.67
C VAL A 173 12.76 8.34 -15.80
N GLU A 174 14.09 8.25 -15.70
CA GLU A 174 14.92 7.40 -16.56
C GLU A 174 15.27 6.12 -15.78
N VAL A 175 15.11 4.96 -16.43
CA VAL A 175 15.40 3.65 -15.86
C VAL A 175 16.52 3.01 -16.67
N ARG A 176 17.54 2.48 -16.00
CA ARG A 176 18.68 1.79 -16.61
C ARG A 176 18.89 0.43 -15.96
N GLU A 177 19.39 -0.53 -16.72
CA GLU A 177 19.79 -1.82 -16.17
C GLU A 177 20.99 -1.65 -15.23
N HIS A 178 20.98 -2.45 -14.17
CA HIS A 178 22.03 -2.56 -13.18
C HIS A 178 22.25 -4.05 -12.86
N ASP A 179 23.43 -4.43 -12.35
CA ASP A 179 23.74 -5.84 -12.06
C ASP A 179 22.79 -6.47 -11.02
N LEU A 180 22.11 -5.64 -10.22
CA LEU A 180 21.11 -6.06 -9.22
C LEU A 180 19.65 -5.94 -9.69
N GLY A 181 19.41 -5.28 -10.83
CA GLY A 181 18.07 -4.93 -11.29
C GLY A 181 18.07 -3.63 -12.10
N TYR A 182 17.48 -2.56 -11.54
CA TYR A 182 17.24 -1.31 -12.25
C TYR A 182 17.63 -0.09 -11.41
N ALA A 183 18.51 0.73 -11.97
CA ALA A 183 18.83 2.05 -11.44
C ALA A 183 17.87 3.11 -12.03
N VAL A 184 17.27 3.92 -11.17
CA VAL A 184 16.30 4.94 -11.53
C VAL A 184 16.86 6.32 -11.23
N ARG A 185 16.79 7.24 -12.19
CA ARG A 185 17.09 8.65 -11.93
C ARG A 185 15.84 9.36 -11.39
N GLY A 186 15.56 9.14 -10.10
CA GLY A 186 14.36 9.63 -9.41
C GLY A 186 14.46 9.43 -7.90
N THR A 187 13.36 9.66 -7.20
CA THR A 187 13.25 9.46 -5.75
C THR A 187 12.92 8.00 -5.41
N PRO A 188 12.99 7.60 -4.13
CA PRO A 188 12.54 6.26 -3.71
C PRO A 188 11.07 5.98 -4.05
N ALA A 189 10.20 6.99 -3.93
CA ALA A 189 8.79 6.86 -4.31
C ALA A 189 8.64 6.65 -5.83
N ASP A 190 9.42 7.37 -6.65
CA ASP A 190 9.45 7.13 -8.10
C ASP A 190 9.87 5.69 -8.44
N CYS A 191 10.81 5.12 -7.68
CA CYS A 191 11.26 3.76 -7.86
C CYS A 191 10.15 2.73 -7.58
N VAL A 192 9.36 2.94 -6.52
CA VAL A 192 8.21 2.08 -6.21
C VAL A 192 7.15 2.19 -7.30
N VAL A 193 6.80 3.42 -7.73
CA VAL A 193 5.82 3.63 -8.81
C VAL A 193 6.29 3.00 -10.13
N ALA A 194 7.57 3.18 -10.49
CA ALA A 194 8.14 2.57 -11.70
C ALA A 194 8.20 1.04 -11.60
N GLY A 195 8.55 0.51 -10.43
CA GLY A 195 8.57 -0.90 -10.11
C GLY A 195 7.21 -1.55 -10.25
N LEU A 196 6.28 -1.19 -9.37
CA LEU A 196 4.93 -1.75 -9.30
C LEU A 196 4.08 -1.42 -10.53
N GLY A 197 4.29 -0.24 -11.13
CA GLY A 197 3.51 0.22 -12.28
C GLY A 197 4.03 -0.27 -13.63
N SER A 198 5.26 -0.78 -13.73
CA SER A 198 5.85 -1.11 -15.04
C SER A 198 6.92 -2.20 -15.04
N VAL A 199 7.84 -2.24 -14.08
CA VAL A 199 9.04 -3.10 -14.16
C VAL A 199 8.78 -4.49 -13.57
N CYS A 200 8.14 -4.56 -12.41
CA CYS A 200 7.82 -5.77 -11.66
C CYS A 200 6.47 -5.63 -10.95
N PRO A 201 5.34 -5.67 -11.70
CA PRO A 201 4.01 -5.44 -11.12
C PRO A 201 3.54 -6.54 -10.17
N ASP A 202 4.03 -7.77 -10.35
CA ASP A 202 3.65 -8.95 -9.57
C ASP A 202 4.66 -9.17 -8.43
N VAL A 203 4.70 -8.29 -7.43
CA VAL A 203 5.52 -8.47 -6.21
C VAL A 203 4.61 -8.65 -5.01
N ASP A 204 5.04 -9.49 -4.07
CA ASP A 204 4.29 -9.79 -2.85
C ASP A 204 4.60 -8.77 -1.74
N MET A 205 5.79 -8.17 -1.75
CA MET A 205 6.21 -7.20 -0.74
C MET A 205 7.23 -6.20 -1.27
N VAL A 206 7.13 -4.96 -0.79
CA VAL A 206 8.16 -3.94 -0.98
C VAL A 206 9.06 -3.85 0.26
N VAL A 207 10.36 -3.93 0.08
CA VAL A 207 11.33 -3.61 1.14
C VAL A 207 12.09 -2.36 0.76
N ALA A 208 12.11 -1.36 1.64
CA ALA A 208 12.81 -0.10 1.44
C ALA A 208 13.97 0.05 2.45
N GLY A 209 15.21 0.19 1.98
CA GLY A 209 16.40 0.37 2.83
C GLY A 209 17.63 -0.43 2.35
N CYS A 210 18.59 -0.77 3.21
CA CYS A 210 18.68 -0.31 4.59
C CYS A 210 19.29 1.10 4.62
N ASN A 211 18.54 2.06 5.14
CA ASN A 211 19.00 3.44 5.23
C ASN A 211 20.12 3.59 6.28
N LYS A 212 21.21 4.28 5.91
CA LYS A 212 22.25 4.69 6.86
C LYS A 212 21.76 5.89 7.67
N GLY A 213 21.13 5.60 8.80
CA GLY A 213 20.54 6.59 9.70
C GLY A 213 19.12 6.19 10.10
N ALA A 214 18.76 6.46 11.35
CA ALA A 214 17.47 6.05 11.88
C ALA A 214 16.31 6.90 11.30
N ASN A 215 15.20 6.24 10.97
CA ASN A 215 13.91 6.89 10.71
C ASN A 215 12.97 6.72 11.91
N ILE A 216 13.37 7.33 13.03
CA ILE A 216 12.74 7.20 14.36
C ILE A 216 12.05 8.49 14.77
N GLY A 217 10.88 8.38 15.39
CA GLY A 217 10.07 9.48 15.88
C GLY A 217 9.06 9.95 14.83
N ALA A 218 7.88 10.34 15.31
CA ALA A 218 6.74 10.69 14.48
C ALA A 218 7.03 11.83 13.49
N TYR A 219 7.86 12.80 13.88
CA TYR A 219 8.21 13.94 13.02
C TYR A 219 9.19 13.59 11.90
N VAL A 220 9.93 12.48 12.02
CA VAL A 220 10.90 12.00 11.03
C VAL A 220 10.22 11.17 9.95
N LEU A 221 9.20 10.38 10.31
CA LEU A 221 8.47 9.52 9.36
C LEU A 221 7.97 10.30 8.13
N GLY A 222 7.45 11.51 8.33
CA GLY A 222 6.96 12.36 7.24
C GLY A 222 8.02 12.95 6.32
N ARG A 223 9.32 12.72 6.59
CA ARG A 223 10.45 13.32 5.85
C ARG A 223 11.42 12.28 5.29
N SER A 224 11.31 11.02 5.70
CA SER A 224 12.19 9.94 5.25
C SER A 224 11.83 9.49 3.85
N GLY A 225 12.82 9.36 2.97
CA GLY A 225 12.66 8.78 1.63
C GLY A 225 12.36 7.28 1.72
N THR A 226 13.08 6.57 2.59
CA THR A 226 12.87 5.14 2.88
C THR A 226 11.42 4.83 3.32
N VAL A 227 10.90 5.60 4.28
CA VAL A 227 9.52 5.44 4.78
C VAL A 227 8.52 5.86 3.70
N SER A 228 8.85 6.87 2.90
CA SER A 228 7.99 7.32 1.80
C SER A 228 7.83 6.24 0.72
N ALA A 229 8.86 5.46 0.44
CA ALA A 229 8.76 4.30 -0.46
C ALA A 229 7.80 3.23 0.09
N ALA A 230 7.89 2.89 1.39
CA ALA A 230 6.95 1.94 2.00
C ALA A 230 5.51 2.47 2.02
N VAL A 231 5.32 3.78 2.23
CA VAL A 231 4.00 4.40 2.11
C VAL A 231 3.48 4.39 0.67
N GLU A 232 4.36 4.54 -0.32
CA GLU A 232 3.95 4.45 -1.73
C GLU A 232 3.46 3.04 -2.06
N ALA A 233 4.14 2.00 -1.56
CA ALA A 233 3.70 0.61 -1.73
C ALA A 233 2.31 0.35 -1.13
N ALA A 234 2.02 0.95 0.04
CA ALA A 234 0.69 0.88 0.65
C ALA A 234 -0.41 1.44 -0.27
N PHE A 235 -0.13 2.49 -1.05
CA PHE A 235 -1.10 3.00 -2.04
C PHE A 235 -1.32 2.08 -3.26
N PHE A 236 -0.43 1.11 -3.47
CA PHE A 236 -0.59 0.04 -4.44
C PHE A 236 -1.21 -1.23 -3.81
N ASP A 237 -1.65 -1.16 -2.56
CA ASP A 237 -2.15 -2.31 -1.79
C ASP A 237 -1.09 -3.43 -1.65
N VAL A 238 0.19 -3.07 -1.63
CA VAL A 238 1.32 -4.01 -1.47
C VAL A 238 1.94 -3.84 -0.06
N PRO A 239 2.03 -4.91 0.75
CA PRO A 239 2.71 -4.89 2.04
C PRO A 239 4.13 -4.35 1.94
N ALA A 240 4.56 -3.59 2.96
CA ALA A 240 5.91 -3.01 2.92
C ALA A 240 6.67 -2.99 4.25
N ILE A 241 8.00 -3.02 4.16
CA ILE A 241 8.93 -2.89 5.29
C ILE A 241 9.94 -1.79 4.96
N ALA A 242 9.92 -0.70 5.72
CA ALA A 242 10.98 0.32 5.72
C ALA A 242 12.04 -0.06 6.77
N VAL A 243 13.31 -0.11 6.38
CA VAL A 243 14.41 -0.61 7.21
C VAL A 243 15.51 0.45 7.32
N SER A 244 15.89 0.77 8.56
CA SER A 244 16.89 1.78 8.86
C SER A 244 17.89 1.30 9.91
N LEU A 245 19.13 1.75 9.82
CA LEU A 245 20.18 1.50 10.80
C LEU A 245 20.43 2.77 11.64
N TYR A 246 20.29 2.67 12.96
CA TYR A 246 20.69 3.73 13.88
C TYR A 246 22.20 3.69 14.10
N VAL A 247 22.90 4.67 13.52
CA VAL A 247 24.33 4.90 13.74
C VAL A 247 24.49 6.07 14.72
N PRO A 248 24.89 5.85 15.99
CA PRO A 248 25.06 6.93 16.95
C PRO A 248 26.18 7.90 16.54
N GLY A 249 25.88 9.20 16.55
CA GLY A 249 26.89 10.26 16.45
C GLY A 249 27.58 10.49 17.80
N GLY A 250 28.89 10.30 17.89
CA GLY A 250 29.63 10.45 19.14
C GLY A 250 31.05 9.86 19.08
N ALA A 251 31.80 10.02 20.17
CA ALA A 251 33.19 9.52 20.33
C ALA A 251 34.29 10.17 19.45
N GLY A 252 34.00 11.30 18.79
CA GLY A 252 34.99 12.05 18.02
C GLY A 252 35.11 11.64 16.54
N THR A 253 34.23 10.77 16.06
CA THR A 253 34.09 10.37 14.66
C THR A 253 32.73 10.80 14.13
N ASP A 254 32.67 11.31 12.89
CA ASP A 254 31.40 11.60 12.24
C ASP A 254 30.64 10.27 12.01
N TRP A 255 29.36 10.22 12.36
CA TRP A 255 28.52 9.04 12.12
C TRP A 255 28.44 8.67 10.64
N ARG A 256 28.64 9.64 9.73
CA ARG A 256 28.66 9.39 8.28
C ARG A 256 29.83 8.53 7.82
N GLU A 257 30.94 8.56 8.58
CA GLU A 257 32.16 7.78 8.33
C GLU A 257 32.06 6.34 8.88
N GLN A 258 30.95 6.02 9.54
CA GLN A 258 30.66 4.73 10.14
C GLN A 258 29.67 3.94 9.26
N ALA A 259 29.51 2.64 9.52
CA ALA A 259 28.64 1.73 8.76
C ALA A 259 28.89 1.76 7.23
N SER A 260 30.11 1.43 6.82
CA SER A 260 30.58 1.54 5.43
C SER A 260 30.62 0.20 4.68
N GLU A 261 30.44 -0.93 5.38
CA GLU A 261 30.43 -2.26 4.79
C GLU A 261 29.05 -2.92 4.91
N PRO A 262 28.63 -3.80 3.99
CA PRO A 262 27.36 -4.53 4.11
C PRO A 262 27.22 -5.30 5.43
N SER A 263 28.32 -5.79 6.00
CA SER A 263 28.38 -6.49 7.29
C SER A 263 27.93 -5.64 8.49
N ASP A 264 28.02 -4.30 8.39
CA ASP A 264 27.55 -3.37 9.42
C ASP A 264 26.02 -3.37 9.54
N TYR A 265 25.31 -3.74 8.47
CA TYR A 265 23.85 -3.72 8.37
C TYR A 265 23.22 -5.06 8.73
N ARG A 266 24.01 -6.07 9.12
CA ARG A 266 23.55 -7.45 9.35
C ARG A 266 22.35 -7.56 10.30
N GLU A 267 22.29 -6.75 11.36
CA GLU A 267 21.17 -6.77 12.32
C GLU A 267 19.88 -6.23 11.70
N ALA A 268 20.00 -5.14 10.92
CA ALA A 268 18.87 -4.55 10.21
C ALA A 268 18.37 -5.51 9.11
N ALA A 269 19.29 -6.14 8.38
CA ALA A 269 18.97 -7.07 7.31
C ALA A 269 18.36 -8.38 7.83
N ALA A 270 18.89 -8.94 8.92
CA ALA A 270 18.31 -10.11 9.58
C ALA A 270 16.90 -9.81 10.14
N ALA A 271 16.68 -8.62 10.69
CA ALA A 271 15.36 -8.20 11.13
C ALA A 271 14.36 -8.09 9.97
N ALA A 272 14.78 -7.49 8.85
CA ALA A 272 13.97 -7.38 7.65
C ALA A 272 13.60 -8.75 7.09
N ARG A 273 14.58 -9.66 6.97
CA ARG A 273 14.36 -11.05 6.56
C ARG A 273 13.36 -11.78 7.45
N HIS A 274 13.54 -11.70 8.77
CA HIS A 274 12.66 -12.37 9.72
C HIS A 274 11.21 -11.90 9.58
N LEU A 275 11.01 -10.59 9.37
CA LEU A 275 9.68 -10.01 9.16
C LEU A 275 9.11 -10.38 7.79
N ALA A 276 9.91 -10.32 6.73
CA ALA A 276 9.50 -10.72 5.38
C ALA A 276 9.07 -12.19 5.30
N GLU A 277 9.73 -13.07 6.06
CA GLU A 277 9.41 -14.51 6.09
C GLU A 277 8.12 -14.84 6.86
N GLY A 278 7.73 -14.03 7.86
CA GLY A 278 6.68 -14.43 8.81
C GLY A 278 5.54 -13.43 9.04
N ALA A 279 5.65 -12.18 8.61
CA ALA A 279 4.66 -11.16 8.94
C ALA A 279 3.31 -11.38 8.23
N GLU A 280 3.34 -11.82 6.97
CA GLU A 280 2.12 -12.09 6.20
C GLU A 280 1.34 -13.28 6.78
N ASP A 281 2.01 -14.42 6.98
CA ASP A 281 1.41 -15.61 7.60
C ASP A 281 0.90 -15.36 9.04
N ALA A 282 1.50 -14.40 9.75
CA ALA A 282 1.06 -13.99 11.08
C ALA A 282 -0.12 -13.01 11.06
N GLY A 283 -0.62 -12.60 9.89
CA GLY A 283 -1.73 -11.66 9.74
C GLY A 283 -1.35 -10.21 10.08
N VAL A 284 -0.06 -9.86 10.08
CA VAL A 284 0.39 -8.50 10.45
C VAL A 284 -0.17 -7.46 9.47
N PHE A 285 -0.19 -7.79 8.18
CA PHE A 285 -0.65 -6.89 7.14
C PHE A 285 -2.18 -6.87 6.97
N GLU A 286 -2.92 -7.60 7.81
CA GLU A 286 -4.38 -7.43 7.93
C GLU A 286 -4.72 -6.13 8.72
N GLU A 287 -3.77 -5.66 9.55
CA GLU A 287 -3.96 -4.53 10.48
C GLU A 287 -2.96 -3.39 10.26
N ALA A 288 -1.90 -3.62 9.49
CA ALA A 288 -0.88 -2.63 9.14
C ALA A 288 -0.65 -2.65 7.62
N GLU A 289 -0.37 -1.49 7.03
CA GLU A 289 -0.02 -1.43 5.60
C GLU A 289 1.50 -1.49 5.42
N TYR A 290 2.27 -1.01 6.41
CA TYR A 290 3.72 -1.13 6.39
C TYR A 290 4.33 -1.18 7.79
N LEU A 291 5.54 -1.73 7.88
CA LEU A 291 6.36 -1.77 9.08
C LEU A 291 7.53 -0.79 8.98
N ASN A 292 7.73 0.06 9.99
CA ASN A 292 8.94 0.87 10.13
C ASN A 292 9.90 0.22 11.11
N VAL A 293 11.04 -0.25 10.61
CA VAL A 293 12.04 -1.05 11.32
C VAL A 293 13.32 -0.23 11.52
N ASN A 294 13.77 -0.12 12.77
CA ASN A 294 15.02 0.55 13.09
C ASN A 294 15.89 -0.37 13.95
N ALA A 295 17.06 -0.75 13.44
CA ALA A 295 18.03 -1.57 14.17
C ALA A 295 19.14 -0.70 14.77
N PRO A 296 19.64 -1.02 15.98
CA PRO A 296 20.84 -0.38 16.51
C PRO A 296 22.09 -0.87 15.75
N TRP A 297 23.00 0.04 15.42
CA TRP A 297 24.34 -0.34 14.97
C TRP A 297 25.17 -0.76 16.18
N SER A 298 25.33 -2.07 16.35
CA SER A 298 25.93 -2.64 17.57
C SER A 298 27.41 -2.97 17.44
N GLY A 299 28.12 -2.53 16.38
CA GLY A 299 29.47 -3.03 16.09
C GLY A 299 29.46 -4.56 16.05
N ASP A 300 30.24 -5.23 16.91
CA ASP A 300 30.25 -6.71 17.05
C ASP A 300 29.19 -7.28 18.02
N GLY A 301 28.52 -6.44 18.81
CA GLY A 301 27.67 -6.87 19.94
C GLY A 301 26.27 -7.37 19.57
N GLY A 302 25.81 -7.10 18.34
CA GLY A 302 24.47 -7.44 17.85
C GLY A 302 23.32 -6.77 18.61
N ALA A 303 22.08 -6.97 18.16
CA ALA A 303 20.91 -6.49 18.89
C ALA A 303 20.54 -7.44 20.05
N THR A 304 19.97 -6.89 21.12
CA THR A 304 19.55 -7.66 22.32
C THR A 304 18.15 -8.26 22.20
N GLY A 305 17.40 -7.91 21.15
CA GLY A 305 16.05 -8.39 20.86
C GLY A 305 15.29 -7.46 19.90
N MET A 306 14.04 -7.81 19.62
CA MET A 306 13.09 -7.01 18.83
C MET A 306 11.91 -6.59 19.70
N GLU A 307 11.44 -5.35 19.56
CA GLU A 307 10.30 -4.78 20.29
C GLU A 307 9.29 -4.14 19.34
N VAL A 308 8.00 -4.45 19.52
CA VAL A 308 6.90 -3.72 18.88
C VAL A 308 6.77 -2.36 19.55
N THR A 309 6.80 -1.30 18.76
CA THR A 309 6.94 0.08 19.23
C THR A 309 5.90 0.99 18.61
N ARG A 310 5.79 2.18 19.18
CA ARG A 310 5.13 3.33 18.55
C ARG A 310 6.13 4.46 18.31
N PRO A 311 5.96 5.28 17.26
CA PRO A 311 6.81 6.42 17.03
C PRO A 311 6.80 7.40 18.21
N SER A 312 7.98 7.81 18.66
CA SER A 312 8.10 8.85 19.68
C SER A 312 7.47 10.16 19.22
N THR A 313 6.71 10.80 20.11
CA THR A 313 6.06 12.10 19.85
C THR A 313 6.90 13.28 20.34
N LEU A 314 8.05 13.04 20.97
CA LEU A 314 8.94 14.12 21.40
C LEU A 314 9.52 14.83 20.16
N TYR A 315 9.34 16.15 20.15
CA TYR A 315 9.88 17.05 19.15
C TYR A 315 10.77 18.09 19.86
N ASP A 316 12.08 18.06 19.59
CA ASP A 316 13.09 18.93 20.23
C ASP A 316 13.95 19.66 19.18
N MET A 317 13.29 20.17 18.13
CA MET A 317 13.91 21.07 17.16
C MET A 317 14.00 22.48 17.73
N THR A 318 15.16 23.09 17.60
CA THR A 318 15.43 24.47 18.01
C THR A 318 16.08 25.25 16.87
N ALA A 319 16.09 26.58 16.99
CA ALA A 319 16.70 27.46 16.01
C ALA A 319 17.47 28.59 16.71
N GLU A 320 18.71 28.84 16.29
CA GLU A 320 19.55 29.90 16.81
C GLU A 320 19.97 30.83 15.66
N ARG A 321 19.80 32.14 15.82
CA ARG A 321 20.11 33.13 14.78
C ARG A 321 21.48 33.76 15.02
N ASP A 322 22.37 33.66 14.05
CA ASP A 322 23.66 34.35 14.02
C ASP A 322 23.75 35.26 12.78
N GLY A 323 23.61 36.57 13.01
CA GLY A 323 23.53 37.55 11.93
C GLY A 323 22.39 37.25 10.95
N ASP A 324 22.73 36.97 9.70
CA ASP A 324 21.78 36.63 8.63
C ASP A 324 21.58 35.11 8.46
N HIS A 325 22.20 34.28 9.30
CA HIS A 325 22.04 32.83 9.30
C HIS A 325 21.15 32.38 10.46
N VAL A 326 20.46 31.26 10.27
CA VAL A 326 19.68 30.57 11.31
C VAL A 326 20.08 29.10 11.30
N ASP A 327 20.68 28.66 12.39
CA ASP A 327 21.07 27.27 12.62
C ASP A 327 19.88 26.49 13.17
N LEU A 328 19.48 25.43 12.49
CA LEU A 328 18.43 24.52 12.93
C LEU A 328 19.08 23.33 13.64
N VAL A 329 18.75 23.12 14.91
CA VAL A 329 19.37 22.10 15.75
C VAL A 329 18.33 21.12 16.26
N ASP A 330 18.49 19.85 15.91
CA ASP A 330 17.69 18.74 16.43
C ASP A 330 18.41 18.11 17.64
N ARG A 331 18.01 18.53 18.85
CA ARG A 331 18.63 18.06 20.10
C ARG A 331 18.31 16.60 20.43
N THR A 332 17.38 16.00 19.69
CA THR A 332 16.99 14.60 19.85
C THR A 332 18.19 13.67 19.65
N TRP A 333 19.03 13.92 18.65
CA TRP A 333 20.13 13.03 18.31
C TRP A 333 21.24 13.04 19.37
N GLU A 334 21.52 14.19 19.98
CA GLU A 334 22.46 14.32 21.10
C GLU A 334 21.96 13.58 22.34
N ARG A 335 20.65 13.65 22.62
CA ARG A 335 20.02 12.88 23.69
C ARG A 335 20.11 11.38 23.44
N MET A 336 19.87 10.93 22.21
CA MET A 336 20.00 9.52 21.84
C MET A 336 21.44 9.04 22.01
N ALA A 337 22.41 9.80 21.51
CA ALA A 337 23.83 9.46 21.60
C ALA A 337 24.33 9.40 23.05
N SER A 338 23.81 10.25 23.94
CA SER A 338 24.14 10.23 25.37
C SER A 338 23.33 9.21 26.17
N GLY A 339 22.28 8.64 25.59
CA GLY A 339 21.32 7.78 26.28
C GLY A 339 20.33 8.54 27.19
N ASP A 340 20.45 9.87 27.31
CA ASP A 340 19.58 10.72 28.12
C ASP A 340 18.30 11.11 27.36
N ILE A 341 17.51 10.09 27.04
CA ILE A 341 16.23 10.24 26.36
C ILE A 341 15.07 10.28 27.37
N PRO A 342 14.11 11.22 27.25
CA PRO A 342 12.90 11.26 28.09
C PRO A 342 11.81 10.31 27.57
N ASP A 343 12.07 9.62 26.46
CA ASP A 343 11.14 8.74 25.78
C ASP A 343 10.69 7.55 26.66
N PRO A 344 9.39 7.28 26.78
CA PRO A 344 8.89 6.16 27.58
C PRO A 344 9.18 4.80 26.93
N VAL A 345 9.12 3.73 27.72
CA VAL A 345 9.14 2.33 27.24
C VAL A 345 8.02 2.10 26.21
N GLY A 346 8.29 1.28 25.19
CA GLY A 346 7.40 1.04 24.05
C GLY A 346 7.53 2.05 22.91
N THR A 347 8.44 3.03 23.02
CA THR A 347 8.76 3.93 21.90
C THR A 347 9.93 3.41 21.07
N ASP A 348 9.88 3.67 19.78
CA ASP A 348 10.93 3.34 18.82
C ASP A 348 12.32 3.83 19.25
N ARG A 349 12.40 5.08 19.69
CA ARG A 349 13.64 5.70 20.17
C ARG A 349 14.20 5.00 21.41
N ARG A 350 13.34 4.68 22.38
CA ARG A 350 13.74 3.99 23.61
C ARG A 350 14.27 2.60 23.30
N ALA A 351 13.56 1.82 22.48
CA ALA A 351 13.98 0.49 22.09
C ALA A 351 15.37 0.48 21.46
N VAL A 352 15.61 1.38 20.49
CA VAL A 352 16.89 1.45 19.77
C VAL A 352 18.04 1.90 20.66
N VAL A 353 17.85 2.92 21.50
CA VAL A 353 18.89 3.36 22.47
C VAL A 353 19.23 2.26 23.48
N GLU A 354 18.29 1.38 23.80
CA GLU A 354 18.51 0.22 24.67
C GLU A 354 19.05 -1.01 23.92
N GLY A 355 19.44 -0.85 22.65
CA GLY A 355 20.06 -1.91 21.86
C GLY A 355 19.07 -2.96 21.36
N ARG A 356 17.79 -2.59 21.14
CA ARG A 356 16.75 -3.47 20.59
C ARG A 356 16.32 -2.99 19.20
N VAL A 357 15.99 -3.92 18.31
CA VAL A 357 15.34 -3.61 17.03
C VAL A 357 13.93 -3.11 17.31
N SER A 358 13.62 -1.92 16.83
CA SER A 358 12.30 -1.31 16.91
C SER A 358 11.47 -1.68 15.68
N VAL A 359 10.25 -2.19 15.87
CA VAL A 359 9.29 -2.42 14.79
C VAL A 359 8.00 -1.65 15.09
N SER A 360 7.67 -0.64 14.28
CA SER A 360 6.43 0.12 14.40
C SER A 360 5.47 -0.28 13.26
N PRO A 361 4.35 -0.95 13.52
CA PRO A 361 3.30 -1.18 12.51
C PRO A 361 2.52 0.11 12.26
N LEU A 362 2.34 0.48 10.99
CA LEU A 362 1.78 1.76 10.57
C LEU A 362 0.80 1.62 9.40
N THR A 363 -0.02 2.65 9.22
CA THR A 363 -1.01 2.76 8.14
C THR A 363 -0.84 4.08 7.38
N ALA A 364 -1.13 4.05 6.08
CA ALA A 364 -1.30 5.17 5.16
C ALA A 364 -2.56 4.93 4.30
N PRO A 365 -3.56 5.84 4.31
CA PRO A 365 -3.40 7.27 4.56
C PRO A 365 -3.91 7.73 5.94
N HIS A 366 -3.60 8.99 6.27
CA HIS A 366 -3.95 9.62 7.55
C HIS A 366 -5.42 9.40 7.95
N THR A 367 -5.65 9.05 9.22
CA THR A 367 -7.02 8.93 9.75
C THR A 367 -7.73 10.28 9.71
N THR A 368 -8.98 10.30 9.24
CA THR A 368 -9.86 11.46 9.39
C THR A 368 -10.54 11.45 10.76
N ARG A 369 -10.75 12.63 11.34
CA ARG A 369 -11.54 12.81 12.56
C ARG A 369 -12.69 13.75 12.25
N HIS A 370 -13.90 13.32 12.58
CA HIS A 370 -15.09 14.15 12.44
C HIS A 370 -15.09 15.26 13.52
N HIS A 371 -15.42 16.47 13.13
CA HIS A 371 -15.49 17.63 14.02
C HIS A 371 -16.74 18.45 13.70
N GLU A 372 -17.73 18.44 14.61
CA GLU A 372 -18.97 19.22 14.44
C GLU A 372 -18.69 20.72 14.20
N ALA A 373 -17.63 21.26 14.82
CA ALA A 373 -17.19 22.63 14.60
C ALA A 373 -16.73 22.88 13.15
N LEU A 374 -16.07 21.90 12.53
CA LEU A 374 -15.66 21.99 11.14
C LEU A 374 -16.86 21.90 10.20
N ASP A 375 -17.87 21.08 10.52
CA ASP A 375 -19.12 21.03 9.77
C ASP A 375 -19.84 22.38 9.80
N GLY A 376 -19.86 23.03 10.96
CA GLY A 376 -20.40 24.39 11.12
C GLY A 376 -19.67 25.41 10.25
N LEU A 377 -18.33 25.35 10.19
CA LEU A 377 -17.53 26.21 9.30
C LEU A 377 -17.80 25.94 7.82
N ALA A 378 -17.92 24.66 7.43
CA ALA A 378 -18.22 24.26 6.06
C ALA A 378 -19.62 24.72 5.63
N ALA A 379 -20.63 24.57 6.50
CA ALA A 379 -21.99 25.02 6.25
C ALA A 379 -22.10 26.56 6.10
N ALA A 380 -21.24 27.31 6.79
CA ALA A 380 -21.16 28.76 6.70
C ALA A 380 -20.26 29.28 5.54
N TYR A 381 -19.61 28.39 4.78
CA TYR A 381 -18.74 28.80 3.69
C TYR A 381 -19.54 29.28 2.49
N GLU A 382 -19.41 30.57 2.16
CA GLU A 382 -19.96 31.17 0.95
C GLU A 382 -18.92 31.18 -0.18
N PRO A 383 -19.15 30.48 -1.29
CA PRO A 383 -18.27 30.53 -2.45
C PRO A 383 -18.14 31.96 -2.99
N THR A 384 -16.97 32.31 -3.52
CA THR A 384 -16.72 33.64 -4.09
C THR A 384 -17.70 34.01 -5.21
N SER A 385 -18.24 33.03 -5.93
CA SER A 385 -19.30 33.23 -6.93
C SER A 385 -20.62 33.72 -6.33
N ALA A 386 -20.94 33.36 -5.07
CA ALA A 386 -22.11 33.86 -4.35
C ALA A 386 -21.88 35.28 -3.82
N ARG A 387 -20.65 35.62 -3.42
CA ARG A 387 -20.29 36.98 -2.95
C ARG A 387 -20.26 38.04 -4.05
N ALA A 388 -20.00 37.65 -5.31
CA ALA A 388 -20.00 38.59 -6.43
C ALA A 388 -21.41 39.01 -6.86
N ALA A 389 -22.43 38.19 -6.58
CA ALA A 389 -23.82 38.53 -6.87
C ALA A 389 -24.34 39.68 -5.98
N ASP A 390 -23.85 39.78 -4.74
CA ASP A 390 -24.20 40.85 -3.79
C ASP A 390 -23.53 42.20 -4.08
N LEU A 391 -22.48 42.23 -4.92
CA LEU A 391 -21.76 43.47 -5.29
C LEU A 391 -22.12 43.97 -6.71
N GLY A 392 -23.03 43.28 -7.41
CA GLY A 392 -23.48 43.62 -8.77
C GLY A 392 -24.82 44.36 -8.84
N GLU A 393 -25.44 44.66 -7.69
CA GLU A 393 -26.68 45.44 -7.57
C GLU A 393 -26.43 46.78 -6.85
N GLU A 394 -25.62 47.66 -7.43
CA GLU A 394 -25.64 49.11 -7.11
C GLU A 394 -25.71 49.97 -8.37
#